data_AF-A0A0N7JFB2-F1
#
_entry.id   AF-A0A0N7JFB2-F1
#
_cell.length_a   1.000
_cell.length_b   1.000
_cell.length_c   1.000
_cell.angle_alpha   90.00
_cell.angle_beta   90.00
_cell.angle_gamma   90.00
#
_symmetry.space_group_name_H-M   'P 1'
#
loop_
_entity.id
_entity.type
_entity.pdbx_description
1 polymer ?
#
loop_
_entity_poly.entity_id
_entity_poly.type
_entity_poly.pdbx_seq_one_letter_code
_entity_poly.pdbx_strand_id
1 'polypeptide(L)'
;MKQHYAYFLLIAAFIGLTACKKSIGLDPVPQNKILEYKVSNLKDTVMYGSINQLNNTITVYLPVVYGLSLIDPEIKVSEGATLTEVPVPVDVYDQKKKYTVKGKDGSTNTYTLKIKVMNPVKLDVSWPAFNLVNGEMIAYPNSDGNFIGNFNAFGQGLLRIDLLHKKTGKLTVINDALVTWVLASPTQSASLSFNPAIDTGVYQVKVKYYDQEMTMKEPLHIIHRQPDLLMPSKSVKQGATISFPAFNSIFLGLKSARVKLNDAAAYDLPVVGFTATEMTLKVPDNFPVGTYDYTALFTFEFENWKSVSKLGSLTVAAK
;
A
#
# COMPACT_ATOMS: atom_id res chain seq x y z
N MET A 1 -58.78 5.62 -84.02
CA MET A 1 -57.95 6.21 -82.94
C MET A 1 -58.40 5.79 -81.51
N LYS A 2 -58.72 4.52 -81.23
CA LYS A 2 -59.16 4.11 -79.87
C LYS A 2 -58.58 2.78 -79.35
N GLN A 3 -57.68 2.13 -80.08
CA GLN A 3 -57.23 0.77 -79.75
C GLN A 3 -55.76 0.66 -79.30
N HIS A 4 -54.97 1.74 -79.40
CA HIS A 4 -53.55 1.74 -79.00
C HIS A 4 -53.28 2.35 -77.61
N TYR A 5 -54.25 3.05 -77.01
CA TYR A 5 -54.10 3.61 -75.65
C TYR A 5 -54.38 2.61 -74.53
N ALA A 6 -55.08 1.50 -74.81
CA ALA A 6 -55.39 0.47 -73.82
C ALA A 6 -54.20 -0.42 -73.47
N TYR A 7 -53.28 -0.66 -74.43
CA TYR A 7 -52.07 -1.46 -74.19
C TYR A 7 -50.96 -0.68 -73.46
N PHE A 8 -50.90 0.64 -73.63
CA PHE A 8 -49.91 1.49 -72.94
C PHE A 8 -50.24 1.69 -71.45
N LEU A 9 -51.53 1.67 -71.09
CA LEU A 9 -51.98 1.73 -69.69
C LEU A 9 -51.84 0.39 -68.94
N LEU A 10 -51.79 -0.74 -69.65
CA LEU A 10 -51.58 -2.06 -69.06
C LEU A 10 -50.10 -2.38 -68.80
N ILE A 11 -49.17 -1.81 -69.57
CA ILE A 11 -47.72 -1.96 -69.35
C ILE A 11 -47.22 -1.03 -68.23
N ALA A 12 -47.83 0.15 -68.05
CA ALA A 12 -47.51 1.06 -66.94
C ALA A 12 -47.99 0.56 -65.57
N ALA A 13 -48.97 -0.35 -65.52
CA ALA A 13 -49.48 -0.93 -64.27
C ALA A 13 -48.62 -2.09 -63.72
N PHE A 14 -47.73 -2.68 -64.53
CA PHE A 14 -46.90 -3.83 -64.12
C PHE A 14 -45.49 -3.45 -63.62
N ILE A 15 -45.05 -2.21 -63.82
CA ILE A 15 -43.73 -1.73 -63.38
C ILE A 15 -43.76 -1.17 -61.94
N GLY A 16 -44.93 -1.05 -61.33
CA GLY A 16 -45.10 -0.49 -59.97
C GLY A 16 -44.85 -1.45 -58.79
N LEU A 17 -44.63 -2.75 -59.04
CA LEU A 17 -44.62 -3.77 -57.97
C LEU A 17 -43.24 -4.31 -57.57
N THR A 18 -42.14 -3.81 -58.15
CA THR A 18 -40.77 -4.18 -57.75
C THR A 18 -40.06 -3.08 -56.95
N ALA A 19 -40.81 -2.26 -56.23
CA ALA A 19 -40.24 -1.44 -55.17
C ALA A 19 -39.93 -2.34 -53.96
N CYS A 20 -38.80 -3.05 -54.03
CA CYS A 20 -38.17 -3.65 -52.86
C CYS A 20 -37.98 -2.55 -51.81
N LYS A 21 -38.88 -2.47 -50.82
CA LYS A 21 -38.59 -1.78 -49.58
C LYS A 21 -37.44 -2.55 -48.94
N LYS A 22 -36.20 -2.10 -49.15
CA LYS A 22 -35.08 -2.46 -48.27
C LYS A 22 -35.52 -1.99 -46.89
N SER A 23 -36.03 -2.89 -46.06
CA SER A 23 -36.11 -2.65 -44.62
C SER A 23 -34.66 -2.56 -44.17
N ILE A 24 -34.19 -1.35 -43.91
CA ILE A 24 -32.93 -1.13 -43.22
C ILE A 24 -33.16 -1.72 -41.83
N GLY A 25 -32.75 -2.98 -41.64
CA GLY A 25 -32.75 -3.60 -40.33
C GLY A 25 -31.85 -2.76 -39.44
N LEU A 26 -32.36 -2.34 -38.29
CA LEU A 26 -31.52 -1.72 -37.27
C LEU A 26 -30.41 -2.72 -36.93
N ASP A 27 -29.16 -2.26 -36.93
CA ASP A 27 -28.05 -3.08 -36.47
C ASP A 27 -28.36 -3.60 -35.05
N PRO A 28 -28.07 -4.88 -34.75
CA PRO A 28 -28.30 -5.42 -33.42
C PRO A 28 -27.63 -4.55 -32.36
N VAL A 29 -28.38 -4.18 -31.31
CA VAL A 29 -27.80 -3.46 -30.17
C VAL A 29 -26.76 -4.37 -29.53
N PRO A 30 -25.48 -3.92 -29.39
CA PRO A 30 -24.46 -4.80 -28.83
C PRO A 30 -24.81 -5.18 -27.39
N GLN A 31 -24.81 -6.48 -27.10
CA GLN A 31 -25.26 -7.06 -25.82
C GLN A 31 -24.12 -7.28 -24.81
N ASN A 32 -22.93 -6.74 -25.08
CA ASN A 32 -21.73 -6.93 -24.27
C ASN A 32 -21.17 -5.59 -23.76
N LYS A 33 -22.03 -4.61 -23.48
CA LYS A 33 -21.62 -3.29 -22.98
C LYS A 33 -21.65 -3.20 -21.47
N ILE A 34 -20.73 -2.41 -20.91
CA ILE A 34 -20.91 -1.79 -19.59
C ILE A 34 -21.83 -0.59 -19.76
N LEU A 35 -22.89 -0.52 -18.95
CA LEU A 35 -23.91 0.53 -18.96
C LEU A 35 -23.71 1.54 -17.83
N GLU A 36 -23.20 1.10 -16.68
CA GLU A 36 -22.96 1.94 -15.51
C GLU A 36 -21.70 1.47 -14.80
N TYR A 37 -20.91 2.41 -14.30
CA TYR A 37 -19.81 2.16 -13.38
C TYR A 37 -19.91 3.17 -12.23
N LYS A 38 -19.94 2.67 -11.00
CA LYS A 38 -20.03 3.47 -9.77
C LYS A 38 -18.88 3.15 -8.84
N VAL A 39 -18.45 4.17 -8.10
CA VAL A 39 -17.62 4.02 -6.90
C VAL A 39 -18.54 4.15 -5.69
N SER A 40 -18.69 3.07 -4.93
CA SER A 40 -19.71 2.91 -3.89
C SER A 40 -19.18 3.04 -2.45
N ASN A 41 -17.86 3.01 -2.24
CA ASN A 41 -17.22 3.15 -0.92
C ASN A 41 -17.13 4.61 -0.43
N LEU A 42 -18.10 5.43 -0.81
CA LEU A 42 -18.26 6.81 -0.36
C LEU A 42 -19.48 6.88 0.56
N LYS A 43 -19.33 7.57 1.70
CA LYS A 43 -20.36 7.56 2.75
C LYS A 43 -21.65 8.28 2.34
N ASP A 44 -21.51 9.47 1.74
CA ASP A 44 -22.63 10.40 1.56
C ASP A 44 -22.94 10.69 0.07
N THR A 45 -22.27 10.01 -0.86
CA THR A 45 -22.43 10.24 -2.30
C THR A 45 -21.97 9.03 -3.11
N VAL A 46 -22.24 9.04 -4.41
CA VAL A 46 -21.76 8.04 -5.37
C VAL A 46 -21.07 8.76 -6.51
N MET A 47 -19.89 8.29 -6.91
CA MET A 47 -19.23 8.79 -8.11
C MET A 47 -19.46 7.85 -9.28
N TYR A 48 -19.70 8.42 -10.45
CA TYR A 48 -19.91 7.68 -11.68
C TYR A 48 -18.69 7.73 -12.57
N GLY A 49 -18.33 6.59 -13.16
CA GLY A 49 -17.32 6.52 -14.22
C GLY A 49 -17.92 6.92 -15.57
N SER A 50 -17.18 7.71 -16.34
CA SER A 50 -17.53 8.02 -17.73
C SER A 50 -17.16 6.83 -18.63
N ILE A 51 -18.16 6.27 -19.32
CA ILE A 51 -17.98 5.10 -20.18
C ILE A 51 -17.87 5.55 -21.64
N ASN A 52 -16.76 5.24 -22.29
CA ASN A 52 -16.57 5.42 -23.72
C ASN A 52 -16.71 4.06 -24.41
N GLN A 53 -17.83 3.89 -25.14
CA GLN A 53 -18.18 2.66 -25.84
C GLN A 53 -17.35 2.43 -27.12
N LEU A 54 -16.79 3.47 -27.70
CA LEU A 54 -15.97 3.37 -28.92
C LEU A 54 -14.56 2.87 -28.58
N ASN A 55 -13.99 3.39 -27.51
CA ASN A 55 -12.63 3.08 -27.08
C ASN A 55 -12.57 1.98 -26.00
N ASN A 56 -13.73 1.49 -25.55
CA ASN A 56 -13.87 0.56 -24.43
C ASN A 56 -13.06 1.01 -23.20
N THR A 57 -13.34 2.22 -22.73
CA THR A 57 -12.69 2.75 -21.53
C THR A 57 -13.70 3.26 -20.52
N ILE A 58 -13.38 3.10 -19.25
CA ILE A 58 -14.08 3.72 -18.13
C ILE A 58 -13.13 4.74 -17.52
N THR A 59 -13.54 6.01 -17.42
CA THR A 59 -12.74 7.05 -16.75
C THR A 59 -13.42 7.49 -15.47
N VAL A 60 -12.77 7.26 -14.34
CA VAL A 60 -13.22 7.74 -13.02
C VAL A 60 -12.42 8.99 -12.69
N TYR A 61 -13.12 10.11 -12.49
CA TYR A 61 -12.53 11.33 -11.97
C TYR A 61 -12.74 11.36 -10.45
N LEU A 62 -11.65 11.21 -9.70
CA LEU A 62 -11.66 11.08 -8.25
C LEU A 62 -11.19 12.39 -7.60
N PRO A 63 -12.08 13.22 -7.02
CA PRO A 63 -11.66 14.37 -6.22
C PRO A 63 -10.74 13.94 -5.07
N VAL A 64 -9.61 14.64 -4.92
CA VAL A 64 -8.61 14.37 -3.88
C VAL A 64 -9.22 14.40 -2.45
N VAL A 65 -10.24 15.23 -2.25
CA VAL A 65 -10.91 15.45 -0.95
C VAL A 65 -11.54 14.18 -0.36
N TYR A 66 -11.83 13.16 -1.16
CA TYR A 66 -12.37 11.90 -0.66
C TYR A 66 -11.31 10.99 -0.05
N GLY A 67 -10.03 11.23 -0.32
CA GLY A 67 -8.93 10.48 0.30
C GLY A 67 -9.01 8.97 0.10
N LEU A 68 -9.45 8.51 -1.07
CA LEU A 68 -9.57 7.07 -1.36
C LEU A 68 -8.24 6.51 -1.84
N SER A 69 -7.67 5.53 -1.15
CA SER A 69 -6.58 4.68 -1.67
C SER A 69 -7.10 3.48 -2.48
N LEU A 70 -8.35 3.10 -2.25
CA LEU A 70 -9.07 2.05 -2.97
C LEU A 70 -10.44 2.57 -3.42
N ILE A 71 -10.93 2.12 -4.57
CA ILE A 71 -12.31 2.34 -5.02
C ILE A 71 -13.06 1.01 -5.08
N ASP A 72 -14.31 1.01 -4.65
CA ASP A 72 -15.18 -0.17 -4.73
C ASP A 72 -16.11 -0.04 -5.95
N PRO A 73 -15.89 -0.84 -7.01
CA PRO A 73 -16.69 -0.77 -8.23
C PRO A 73 -18.03 -1.49 -8.11
N GLU A 74 -19.11 -0.79 -8.47
CA GLU A 74 -20.38 -1.41 -8.87
C GLU A 74 -20.61 -1.19 -10.36
N ILE A 75 -20.86 -2.28 -11.10
CA ILE A 75 -20.90 -2.24 -12.56
C ILE A 75 -22.21 -2.87 -13.04
N LYS A 76 -22.96 -2.12 -13.85
CA LYS A 76 -24.10 -2.67 -14.60
C LYS A 76 -23.69 -2.93 -16.03
N VAL A 77 -24.09 -4.09 -16.54
CA VAL A 77 -23.84 -4.52 -17.91
C VAL A 77 -25.15 -4.62 -18.68
N SER A 78 -25.05 -4.91 -19.98
CA SER A 78 -26.20 -5.13 -20.86
C SER A 78 -27.13 -6.23 -20.33
N GLU A 79 -28.41 -6.18 -20.68
CA GLU A 79 -29.40 -7.17 -20.21
C GLU A 79 -29.00 -8.59 -20.59
N GLY A 80 -29.00 -9.50 -19.61
CA GLY A 80 -28.58 -10.90 -19.80
C GLY A 80 -27.07 -11.10 -19.98
N ALA A 81 -26.27 -10.04 -19.97
CA ALA A 81 -24.82 -10.12 -19.97
C ALA A 81 -24.26 -10.33 -18.57
N THR A 82 -23.01 -10.78 -18.48
CA THR A 82 -22.29 -10.97 -17.22
C THR A 82 -20.88 -10.41 -17.31
N LEU A 83 -20.33 -9.99 -16.16
CA LEU A 83 -18.89 -9.78 -16.05
C LEU A 83 -18.17 -11.13 -15.91
N THR A 84 -17.00 -11.23 -16.52
CA THR A 84 -16.17 -12.44 -16.46
C THR A 84 -15.43 -12.53 -15.13
N GLU A 85 -15.10 -11.38 -14.55
CA GLU A 85 -14.49 -11.27 -13.24
C GLU A 85 -15.46 -10.70 -12.20
N VAL A 86 -15.33 -11.13 -10.95
CA VAL A 86 -16.03 -10.49 -9.83
C VAL A 86 -15.34 -9.16 -9.54
N PRO A 87 -16.06 -8.03 -9.54
CA PRO A 87 -15.47 -6.75 -9.13
C PRO A 87 -14.96 -6.83 -7.69
N VAL A 88 -13.75 -6.32 -7.49
CA VAL A 88 -13.07 -6.24 -6.18
C VAL A 88 -12.54 -4.81 -6.00
N PRO A 89 -12.24 -4.37 -4.77
CA PRO A 89 -11.61 -3.07 -4.52
C PRO A 89 -10.39 -2.87 -5.43
N VAL A 90 -10.30 -1.69 -6.05
CA VAL A 90 -9.23 -1.34 -6.98
C VAL A 90 -8.35 -0.27 -6.38
N ASP A 91 -7.05 -0.53 -6.31
CA ASP A 91 -6.05 0.47 -5.94
C ASP A 91 -6.04 1.64 -6.93
N VAL A 92 -6.10 2.86 -6.42
CA VAL A 92 -6.19 4.09 -7.24
C VAL A 92 -4.98 4.32 -8.15
N TYR A 93 -3.87 3.62 -7.89
CA TYR A 93 -2.68 3.62 -8.74
C TYR A 93 -2.65 2.46 -9.74
N ASP A 94 -3.64 1.55 -9.75
CA ASP A 94 -3.75 0.49 -10.74
C ASP A 94 -4.16 1.07 -12.10
N GLN A 95 -3.20 1.10 -13.02
CA GLN A 95 -3.41 1.54 -14.40
C GLN A 95 -3.73 0.41 -15.38
N LYS A 96 -3.82 -0.84 -14.89
CA LYS A 96 -3.97 -2.06 -15.71
C LYS A 96 -5.32 -2.75 -15.52
N LYS A 97 -6.14 -2.33 -14.55
CA LYS A 97 -7.45 -2.92 -14.29
C LYS A 97 -8.34 -2.90 -15.53
N LYS A 98 -8.91 -4.06 -15.83
CA LYS A 98 -9.83 -4.28 -16.95
C LYS A 98 -11.10 -4.99 -16.48
N TYR A 99 -12.18 -4.81 -17.22
CA TYR A 99 -13.44 -5.50 -17.03
C TYR A 99 -13.94 -6.11 -18.33
N THR A 100 -14.26 -7.40 -18.34
CA THR A 100 -14.71 -8.11 -19.55
C THR A 100 -16.17 -8.52 -19.41
N VAL A 101 -17.01 -7.96 -20.29
CA VAL A 101 -18.43 -8.29 -20.39
C VAL A 101 -18.61 -9.40 -21.43
N LYS A 102 -19.31 -10.47 -21.04
CA LYS A 102 -19.80 -11.51 -21.94
C LYS A 102 -21.30 -11.30 -22.15
N GLY A 103 -21.69 -11.03 -23.40
CA GLY A 103 -23.09 -10.87 -23.80
C GLY A 103 -23.84 -12.19 -23.82
N LYS A 104 -25.17 -12.11 -23.79
CA LYS A 104 -26.06 -13.29 -23.87
C LYS A 104 -25.89 -14.05 -25.19
N ASP A 105 -25.55 -13.33 -26.26
CA ASP A 105 -25.21 -13.87 -27.59
C ASP A 105 -23.81 -14.50 -27.66
N GLY A 106 -23.05 -14.50 -26.56
CA GLY A 106 -21.69 -15.03 -26.48
C GLY A 106 -20.61 -14.04 -26.92
N SER A 107 -20.97 -12.85 -27.40
CA SER A 107 -20.00 -11.81 -27.74
C SER A 107 -19.26 -11.29 -26.50
N THR A 108 -18.05 -10.78 -26.66
CA THR A 108 -17.24 -10.26 -25.53
C THR A 108 -16.72 -8.87 -25.81
N ASN A 109 -16.66 -8.02 -24.78
CA ASN A 109 -16.02 -6.72 -24.85
C ASN A 109 -15.24 -6.42 -23.56
N THR A 110 -14.03 -5.88 -23.69
CA THR A 110 -13.15 -5.60 -22.55
C THR A 110 -12.90 -4.10 -22.41
N TYR A 111 -13.24 -3.56 -21.25
CA TYR A 111 -13.05 -2.16 -20.90
C TYR A 111 -11.79 -1.98 -20.06
N THR A 112 -11.00 -0.95 -20.35
CA THR A 112 -9.88 -0.54 -19.50
C THR A 112 -10.31 0.58 -18.55
N LEU A 113 -10.07 0.40 -17.26
CA LEU A 113 -10.32 1.42 -16.24
C LEU A 113 -9.17 2.44 -16.23
N LYS A 114 -9.52 3.73 -16.19
CA LYS A 114 -8.61 4.85 -16.04
C LYS A 114 -9.05 5.67 -14.84
N ILE A 115 -8.25 5.68 -13.79
CA ILE A 115 -8.48 6.49 -12.60
C ILE A 115 -7.68 7.78 -12.77
N LYS A 116 -8.36 8.92 -12.68
CA LYS A 116 -7.78 10.25 -12.73
C LYS A 116 -8.11 10.98 -11.45
N VAL A 117 -7.10 11.20 -10.62
CA VAL A 117 -7.29 11.95 -9.39
C VAL A 117 -7.24 13.43 -9.70
N MET A 118 -8.23 14.16 -9.19
CA MET A 118 -8.32 15.60 -9.38
C MET A 118 -7.73 16.27 -8.14
N ASN A 119 -6.46 16.63 -8.24
CA ASN A 119 -5.76 17.45 -7.26
C ASN A 119 -5.26 18.73 -7.94
N PRO A 120 -5.89 19.89 -7.66
CA PRO A 120 -5.50 21.15 -8.30
C PRO A 120 -4.18 21.72 -7.76
N VAL A 121 -3.68 21.20 -6.64
CA VAL A 121 -2.45 21.67 -6.00
C VAL A 121 -1.29 20.78 -6.42
N LYS A 122 -0.17 21.40 -6.80
CA LYS A 122 1.08 20.68 -7.07
C LYS A 122 1.62 20.12 -5.76
N LEU A 123 2.00 18.84 -5.78
CA LEU A 123 2.60 18.11 -4.68
C LEU A 123 3.87 18.83 -4.25
N ASP A 124 3.96 19.10 -2.96
CA ASP A 124 5.12 19.65 -2.28
C ASP A 124 5.39 18.83 -1.03
N VAL A 125 6.56 18.22 -0.98
CA VAL A 125 6.96 17.28 0.07
C VAL A 125 8.41 17.54 0.45
N SER A 126 8.67 17.57 1.74
CA SER A 126 10.01 17.74 2.28
C SER A 126 10.22 16.87 3.51
N TRP A 127 11.49 16.66 3.85
CA TRP A 127 11.83 16.17 5.17
C TRP A 127 11.56 17.29 6.19
N PRO A 128 11.12 16.95 7.41
CA PRO A 128 11.11 17.92 8.49
C PRO A 128 12.52 18.44 8.72
N ALA A 129 12.70 19.78 8.71
CA ALA A 129 14.02 20.39 8.77
C ALA A 129 14.85 19.97 10.00
N PHE A 130 14.19 19.70 11.12
CA PHE A 130 14.83 19.25 12.35
C PHE A 130 15.38 17.81 12.28
N ASN A 131 15.02 17.04 11.26
CA ASN A 131 15.54 15.69 11.04
C ASN A 131 16.73 15.65 10.07
N LEU A 132 17.08 16.79 9.44
CA LEU A 132 18.19 16.85 8.50
C LEU A 132 19.53 17.01 9.24
N VAL A 133 20.49 16.15 8.91
CA VAL A 133 21.87 16.23 9.37
C VAL A 133 22.75 16.48 8.16
N ASN A 134 23.40 17.65 8.11
CA ASN A 134 24.24 18.06 6.98
C ASN A 134 23.55 17.98 5.59
N GLY A 135 22.24 18.23 5.55
CA GLY A 135 21.46 18.18 4.30
C GLY A 135 21.02 16.78 3.86
N GLU A 136 21.18 15.76 4.71
CA GLU A 136 20.65 14.41 4.49
C GLU A 136 19.65 14.04 5.57
N MET A 137 18.62 13.27 5.21
CA MET A 137 17.79 12.58 6.20
C MET A 137 18.50 11.30 6.63
N ILE A 138 18.75 11.14 7.93
CA ILE A 138 19.30 9.90 8.48
C ILE A 138 18.16 9.02 8.96
N ALA A 139 18.15 7.75 8.54
CA ALA A 139 17.23 6.74 9.05
C ALA A 139 17.96 5.42 9.34
N TYR A 140 17.24 4.49 9.95
CA TYR A 140 17.80 3.23 10.41
C TYR A 140 16.88 2.07 9.98
N PRO A 141 17.43 0.87 9.74
CA PRO A 141 16.60 -0.32 9.63
C PRO A 141 15.78 -0.53 10.91
N ASN A 142 14.52 -0.97 10.77
CA ASN A 142 13.59 -1.16 11.88
C ASN A 142 13.32 0.13 12.69
N SER A 143 13.25 1.28 12.02
CA SER A 143 12.83 2.54 12.63
C SER A 143 11.71 3.19 11.84
N ASP A 144 11.07 4.18 12.45
CA ASP A 144 10.11 5.02 11.77
C ASP A 144 10.78 6.26 11.17
N GLY A 145 10.12 6.83 10.16
CA GLY A 145 10.44 8.11 9.56
C GLY A 145 9.17 8.93 9.34
N ASN A 146 9.35 10.18 8.95
CA ASN A 146 8.23 11.04 8.58
C ASN A 146 8.59 12.07 7.49
N PHE A 147 7.59 12.36 6.66
CA PHE A 147 7.60 13.48 5.72
C PHE A 147 6.63 14.56 6.19
N ILE A 148 6.79 15.77 5.66
CA ILE A 148 5.78 16.82 5.69
C ILE A 148 5.40 17.22 4.27
N GLY A 149 4.13 17.51 4.04
CA GLY A 149 3.64 17.89 2.72
C GLY A 149 2.18 18.33 2.69
N ASN A 150 1.73 18.73 1.50
CA ASN A 150 0.36 19.17 1.23
C ASN A 150 -0.55 18.00 0.79
N PHE A 151 -0.59 16.94 1.60
CA PHE A 151 -1.19 15.65 1.24
C PHE A 151 -2.74 15.64 1.16
N ASN A 152 -3.44 16.78 1.26
CA ASN A 152 -4.87 17.05 0.93
C ASN A 152 -5.95 15.96 1.23
N ALA A 153 -5.61 14.92 2.00
CA ALA A 153 -6.39 13.73 2.29
C ALA A 153 -5.70 12.92 3.40
N PHE A 154 -6.46 12.10 4.14
CA PHE A 154 -5.95 11.33 5.28
C PHE A 154 -6.12 9.83 5.05
N GLY A 155 -5.22 9.05 5.63
CA GLY A 155 -5.31 7.59 5.61
C GLY A 155 -4.03 6.91 5.13
N GLN A 156 -4.10 5.58 5.06
CA GLN A 156 -3.02 4.72 4.59
C GLN A 156 -3.17 4.45 3.10
N GLY A 157 -2.05 4.18 2.42
CA GLY A 157 -2.03 3.82 1.01
C GLY A 157 -2.21 4.98 0.03
N LEU A 158 -2.29 6.22 0.56
CA LEU A 158 -2.39 7.44 -0.25
C LEU A 158 -1.05 7.91 -0.81
N LEU A 159 0.04 7.40 -0.26
CA LEU A 159 1.39 7.70 -0.70
C LEU A 159 2.09 6.41 -1.09
N ARG A 160 2.85 6.48 -2.18
CA ARG A 160 3.85 5.49 -2.53
C ARG A 160 5.21 6.15 -2.53
N ILE A 161 6.16 5.54 -1.86
CA ILE A 161 7.51 6.07 -1.70
C ILE A 161 8.47 5.06 -2.32
N ASP A 162 9.13 5.49 -3.38
CA ASP A 162 10.13 4.74 -4.09
C ASP A 162 11.51 5.13 -3.56
N LEU A 163 12.17 4.19 -2.89
CA LEU A 163 13.54 4.31 -2.40
C LEU A 163 14.48 3.61 -3.38
N LEU A 164 15.20 4.38 -4.19
CA LEU A 164 16.19 3.87 -5.12
C LEU A 164 17.59 3.94 -4.50
N HIS A 165 18.17 2.79 -4.20
CA HIS A 165 19.52 2.70 -3.65
C HIS A 165 20.54 3.18 -4.70
N LYS A 166 21.26 4.28 -4.43
CA LYS A 166 22.12 4.94 -5.44
C LYS A 166 23.29 4.08 -5.93
N LYS A 167 23.85 3.23 -5.06
CA LYS A 167 24.98 2.34 -5.42
C LYS A 167 24.55 1.07 -6.16
N THR A 168 23.50 0.39 -5.72
CA THR A 168 23.11 -0.93 -6.23
C THR A 168 21.99 -0.87 -7.27
N GLY A 169 21.26 0.24 -7.37
CA GLY A 169 20.08 0.36 -8.22
C GLY A 169 18.84 -0.38 -7.71
N LYS A 170 18.90 -0.98 -6.51
CA LYS A 170 17.77 -1.69 -5.91
C LYS A 170 16.64 -0.70 -5.56
N LEU A 171 15.44 -0.99 -6.04
CA LEU A 171 14.23 -0.23 -5.72
C LEU A 171 13.49 -0.91 -4.55
N THR A 172 13.16 -0.13 -3.53
CA THR A 172 12.27 -0.53 -2.43
C THR A 172 11.05 0.38 -2.44
N VAL A 173 9.84 -0.18 -2.40
CA VAL A 173 8.59 0.59 -2.42
C VAL A 173 7.94 0.50 -1.05
N ILE A 174 7.52 1.64 -0.52
CA ILE A 174 6.72 1.77 0.71
C ILE A 174 5.34 2.30 0.31
N ASN A 175 4.28 1.58 0.65
CA ASN A 175 2.90 1.87 0.23
C ASN A 175 1.89 1.84 1.40
N ASP A 176 2.37 1.76 2.63
CA ASP A 176 1.60 1.70 3.87
C ASP A 176 1.81 2.96 4.73
N ALA A 177 2.45 4.00 4.18
CA ALA A 177 2.63 5.27 4.85
C ALA A 177 1.28 5.86 5.30
N LEU A 178 1.23 6.31 6.55
CA LEU A 178 0.05 6.88 7.18
C LEU A 178 0.11 8.40 7.14
N VAL A 179 -0.87 9.03 6.48
CA VAL A 179 -1.00 10.49 6.43
C VAL A 179 -1.86 10.99 7.58
N THR A 180 -1.32 11.90 8.39
CA THR A 180 -1.97 12.57 9.53
C THR A 180 -1.75 14.08 9.51
N TRP A 181 -2.50 14.83 10.32
CA TRP A 181 -2.22 16.25 10.53
C TRP A 181 -0.96 16.48 11.36
N VAL A 182 -0.25 17.56 11.05
CA VAL A 182 0.64 18.21 12.01
C VAL A 182 -0.19 19.18 12.83
N LEU A 183 -0.17 19.06 14.16
CA LEU A 183 -0.89 19.95 15.06
C LEU A 183 -0.50 21.42 14.80
N ALA A 184 -1.50 22.30 14.74
CA ALA A 184 -1.34 23.75 14.55
C ALA A 184 -0.63 24.18 13.23
N SER A 185 -0.59 23.33 12.20
CA SER A 185 -0.03 23.63 10.88
C SER A 185 -0.99 23.24 9.75
N PRO A 186 -1.07 24.00 8.64
CA PRO A 186 -1.78 23.55 7.45
C PRO A 186 -1.04 22.41 6.72
N THR A 187 0.15 22.01 7.19
CA THR A 187 0.91 20.88 6.63
C THR A 187 0.47 19.56 7.24
N GLN A 188 0.53 18.51 6.44
CA GLN A 188 0.25 17.14 6.86
C GLN A 188 1.57 16.39 7.01
N SER A 189 1.62 15.42 7.91
CA SER A 189 2.76 14.51 8.03
C SER A 189 2.39 13.15 7.46
N ALA A 190 3.35 12.49 6.85
CA ALA A 190 3.24 11.10 6.48
C ALA A 190 4.26 10.29 7.27
N SER A 191 3.80 9.41 8.15
CA SER A 191 4.64 8.48 8.88
C SER A 191 4.86 7.21 8.05
N LEU A 192 6.07 6.65 8.14
CA LEU A 192 6.46 5.40 7.48
C LEU A 192 7.35 4.58 8.40
N SER A 193 7.41 3.28 8.14
CA SER A 193 8.31 2.36 8.83
C SER A 193 9.32 1.78 7.84
N PHE A 194 10.60 1.79 8.21
CA PHE A 194 11.66 1.21 7.41
C PHE A 194 11.82 -0.27 7.72
N ASN A 195 11.75 -1.10 6.68
CA ASN A 195 11.88 -2.55 6.81
C ASN A 195 13.22 -2.91 7.49
N PRO A 196 13.26 -3.82 8.47
CA PRO A 196 14.50 -4.27 9.12
C PRO A 196 15.56 -4.83 8.16
N ALA A 197 15.15 -5.36 7.01
CA ALA A 197 16.01 -5.91 5.97
C ALA A 197 16.42 -4.89 4.89
N ILE A 198 16.11 -3.60 5.07
CA ILE A 198 16.54 -2.56 4.13
C ILE A 198 18.06 -2.42 4.16
N ASP A 199 18.67 -2.31 2.97
CA ASP A 199 20.12 -2.18 2.86
C ASP A 199 20.55 -0.79 3.37
N THR A 200 21.69 -0.72 4.05
CA THR A 200 22.29 0.59 4.39
C THR A 200 22.89 1.25 3.16
N GLY A 201 22.78 2.57 3.07
CA GLY A 201 23.34 3.36 1.99
C GLY A 201 22.52 4.61 1.72
N VAL A 202 22.88 5.29 0.63
CA VAL A 202 22.19 6.52 0.19
C VAL A 202 21.14 6.17 -0.85
N TYR A 203 19.93 6.69 -0.64
CA TYR A 203 18.76 6.50 -1.46
C TYR A 203 18.31 7.82 -2.09
N GLN A 204 17.95 7.77 -3.37
CA GLN A 204 17.07 8.78 -3.95
C GLN A 204 15.64 8.42 -3.56
N VAL A 205 14.87 9.43 -3.12
CA VAL A 205 13.49 9.25 -2.69
C VAL A 205 12.57 9.90 -3.71
N LYS A 206 11.68 9.10 -4.30
CA LYS A 206 10.57 9.61 -5.10
C LYS A 206 9.26 9.36 -4.34
N VAL A 207 8.50 10.43 -4.13
CA VAL A 207 7.19 10.39 -3.49
C VAL A 207 6.13 10.50 -4.57
N LYS A 208 5.19 9.56 -4.56
CA LYS A 208 4.05 9.53 -5.47
C LYS A 208 2.76 9.67 -4.67
N TYR A 209 2.03 10.73 -4.95
CA TYR A 209 0.72 11.01 -4.36
C TYR A 209 -0.29 11.06 -5.51
N TYR A 210 -1.06 9.99 -5.64
CA TYR A 210 -1.93 9.73 -6.79
C TYR A 210 -1.22 9.81 -8.16
N ASP A 211 -1.65 10.73 -9.03
CA ASP A 211 -1.08 10.96 -10.37
C ASP A 211 0.13 11.91 -10.35
N GLN A 212 0.43 12.52 -9.21
CA GLN A 212 1.56 13.39 -9.03
C GLN A 212 2.75 12.64 -8.43
N GLU A 213 3.95 13.01 -8.88
CA GLU A 213 5.20 12.52 -8.32
C GLU A 213 6.21 13.65 -8.16
N MET A 214 7.05 13.51 -7.14
CA MET A 214 8.16 14.40 -6.86
C MET A 214 9.37 13.58 -6.45
N THR A 215 10.54 13.94 -6.97
CA THR A 215 11.81 13.44 -6.44
C THR A 215 12.31 14.42 -5.37
N MET A 216 12.55 13.91 -4.16
CA MET A 216 13.08 14.68 -3.05
C MET A 216 14.47 15.22 -3.39
N LYS A 217 14.73 16.46 -3.02
CA LYS A 217 16.03 17.11 -3.24
C LYS A 217 17.09 16.52 -2.31
N GLU A 218 16.80 16.45 -1.02
CA GLU A 218 17.67 15.88 0.00
C GLU A 218 17.54 14.34 0.01
N PRO A 219 18.66 13.60 -0.05
CA PRO A 219 18.62 12.14 -0.07
C PRO A 219 18.29 11.57 1.32
N LEU A 220 17.91 10.29 1.31
CA LEU A 220 17.79 9.47 2.53
C LEU A 220 19.06 8.64 2.67
N HIS A 221 19.71 8.69 3.83
CA HIS A 221 20.86 7.88 4.15
C HIS A 221 20.50 6.92 5.28
N ILE A 222 20.41 5.64 4.95
CA ILE A 222 20.12 4.58 5.91
C ILE A 222 21.43 4.04 6.44
N ILE A 223 21.61 4.09 7.75
CA ILE A 223 22.81 3.57 8.44
C ILE A 223 22.40 2.63 9.57
N HIS A 224 23.33 1.80 10.03
CA HIS A 224 23.15 1.09 11.28
C HIS A 224 23.36 2.03 12.46
N ARG A 225 22.60 1.80 13.54
CA ARG A 225 22.82 2.42 14.85
C ARG A 225 23.01 1.37 15.92
N GLN A 226 23.45 1.83 17.09
CA GLN A 226 23.60 1.03 18.29
C GLN A 226 22.37 0.11 18.46
N PRO A 227 22.56 -1.23 18.47
CA PRO A 227 21.49 -2.16 18.76
C PRO A 227 20.85 -1.79 20.10
N ASP A 228 19.53 -1.79 20.11
CA ASP A 228 18.72 -1.55 21.29
C ASP A 228 17.48 -2.45 21.27
N LEU A 229 16.82 -2.60 22.41
CA LEU A 229 15.72 -3.54 22.60
C LEU A 229 14.65 -3.02 23.55
N LEU A 230 13.42 -3.52 23.37
CA LEU A 230 12.36 -3.37 24.37
C LEU A 230 12.53 -4.43 25.46
N MET A 231 12.18 -4.05 26.68
CA MET A 231 12.21 -4.93 27.86
C MET A 231 10.79 -5.16 28.38
N PRO A 232 9.89 -5.82 27.62
CA PRO A 232 8.57 -6.14 28.14
C PRO A 232 8.69 -7.14 29.29
N SER A 233 7.76 -7.06 30.24
CA SER A 233 7.68 -8.01 31.36
C SER A 233 7.59 -9.45 30.85
N LYS A 234 8.38 -10.35 31.43
CA LYS A 234 8.40 -11.78 31.08
C LYS A 234 7.99 -12.65 32.25
N SER A 235 7.25 -13.73 31.96
CA SER A 235 6.98 -14.82 32.88
C SER A 235 7.42 -16.13 32.23
N VAL A 236 8.24 -16.91 32.91
CA VAL A 236 8.92 -18.08 32.32
C VAL A 236 9.26 -19.12 33.37
N LYS A 237 9.48 -20.38 32.96
CA LYS A 237 10.00 -21.42 33.84
C LYS A 237 11.53 -21.51 33.75
N GLN A 238 12.17 -21.99 34.80
CA GLN A 238 13.57 -22.43 34.73
C GLN A 238 13.79 -23.38 33.54
N GLY A 239 14.89 -23.20 32.81
CA GLY A 239 15.23 -24.01 31.63
C GLY A 239 14.49 -23.63 30.34
N ALA A 240 13.45 -22.80 30.39
CA ALA A 240 12.72 -22.35 29.21
C ALA A 240 13.35 -21.11 28.55
N THR A 241 12.81 -20.68 27.42
CA THR A 241 13.33 -19.55 26.64
C THR A 241 12.52 -18.28 26.85
N ILE A 242 13.19 -17.13 26.77
CA ILE A 242 12.60 -15.79 26.71
C ILE A 242 13.12 -15.06 25.48
N SER A 243 12.29 -14.18 24.92
CA SER A 243 12.65 -13.40 23.73
C SER A 243 12.45 -11.91 23.91
N PHE A 244 13.37 -11.10 23.36
CA PHE A 244 13.29 -9.65 23.42
C PHE A 244 13.32 -9.06 22.01
N PRO A 245 12.38 -8.16 21.68
CA PRO A 245 12.37 -7.53 20.36
C PRO A 245 13.32 -6.33 20.32
N ALA A 246 13.96 -6.14 19.18
CA ALA A 246 14.76 -4.96 18.91
C ALA A 246 13.87 -3.71 18.95
N PHE A 247 14.42 -2.61 19.44
CA PHE A 247 13.72 -1.34 19.51
C PHE A 247 14.40 -0.35 18.59
N ASN A 248 13.65 0.10 17.58
CA ASN A 248 14.08 1.19 16.73
C ASN A 248 15.43 0.90 16.03
N SER A 249 15.90 -0.34 16.00
CA SER A 249 17.22 -0.73 15.52
C SER A 249 17.17 -2.21 15.17
N ILE A 250 18.27 -2.76 14.69
CA ILE A 250 18.39 -4.20 14.47
C ILE A 250 19.51 -4.78 15.32
N PHE A 251 19.40 -6.08 15.64
CA PHE A 251 20.47 -6.81 16.29
C PHE A 251 21.60 -7.10 15.31
N LEU A 252 22.81 -6.66 15.66
CA LEU A 252 24.03 -6.86 14.90
C LEU A 252 25.08 -7.49 15.82
N GLY A 253 25.45 -8.74 15.52
CA GLY A 253 26.53 -9.43 16.23
C GLY A 253 26.29 -9.61 17.73
N LEU A 254 25.10 -10.05 18.15
CA LEU A 254 24.84 -10.39 19.56
C LEU A 254 25.85 -11.46 20.03
N LYS A 255 26.64 -11.15 21.05
CA LYS A 255 27.69 -12.02 21.60
C LYS A 255 27.24 -12.75 22.86
N SER A 256 26.70 -11.99 23.81
CA SER A 256 26.31 -12.54 25.12
C SER A 256 25.14 -11.75 25.71
N ALA A 257 24.40 -12.42 26.59
CA ALA A 257 23.38 -11.80 27.41
C ALA A 257 23.54 -12.31 28.85
N ARG A 258 23.46 -11.40 29.81
CA ARG A 258 23.55 -11.68 31.24
C ARG A 258 22.45 -10.96 31.98
N VAL A 259 22.10 -11.46 33.15
CA VAL A 259 21.19 -10.77 34.05
C VAL A 259 21.74 -10.80 35.47
N LYS A 260 21.81 -9.63 36.09
CA LYS A 260 22.15 -9.47 37.51
C LYS A 260 20.87 -9.21 38.29
N LEU A 261 20.64 -10.01 39.34
CA LEU A 261 19.51 -9.85 40.24
C LEU A 261 19.98 -9.08 41.48
N ASN A 262 19.54 -7.83 41.67
CA ASN A 262 19.95 -7.00 42.83
C ASN A 262 21.49 -7.03 43.06
N ASP A 263 21.92 -7.34 44.30
CA ASP A 263 23.33 -7.47 44.70
C ASP A 263 23.93 -8.87 44.44
N ALA A 264 23.21 -9.77 43.77
CA ALA A 264 23.69 -11.11 43.47
C ALA A 264 24.71 -11.11 42.31
N ALA A 265 25.37 -12.26 42.13
CA ALA A 265 26.17 -12.53 40.95
C ALA A 265 25.32 -12.47 39.67
N ALA A 266 25.96 -12.15 38.54
CA ALA A 266 25.30 -12.19 37.24
C ALA A 266 25.12 -13.64 36.76
N TYR A 267 23.99 -13.92 36.14
CA TYR A 267 23.67 -15.18 35.49
C TYR A 267 23.82 -15.01 33.98
N ASP A 268 24.54 -15.92 33.34
CA ASP A 268 24.55 -16.00 31.89
C ASP A 268 23.18 -16.49 31.38
N LEU A 269 22.68 -15.84 30.34
CA LEU A 269 21.50 -16.25 29.60
C LEU A 269 21.97 -16.77 28.24
N PRO A 270 22.17 -18.09 28.05
CA PRO A 270 22.68 -18.63 26.80
C PRO A 270 21.86 -18.16 25.60
N VAL A 271 22.55 -17.64 24.58
CA VAL A 271 21.92 -17.20 23.34
C VAL A 271 21.49 -18.45 22.56
N VAL A 272 20.19 -18.61 22.38
CA VAL A 272 19.63 -19.70 21.55
C VAL A 272 19.70 -19.31 20.07
N GLY A 273 19.44 -18.03 19.77
CA GLY A 273 19.54 -17.47 18.43
C GLY A 273 18.98 -16.05 18.39
N PHE A 274 19.19 -15.35 17.27
CA PHE A 274 18.56 -14.06 17.02
C PHE A 274 18.34 -13.84 15.52
N THR A 275 17.33 -13.03 15.21
CA THR A 275 17.09 -12.41 13.91
C THR A 275 17.43 -10.91 14.00
N ALA A 276 17.25 -10.16 12.91
CA ALA A 276 17.44 -8.71 12.94
C ALA A 276 16.54 -8.01 13.98
N THR A 277 15.38 -8.56 14.33
CA THR A 277 14.39 -7.88 15.20
C THR A 277 14.03 -8.63 16.47
N GLU A 278 14.53 -9.84 16.68
CA GLU A 278 14.21 -10.62 17.86
C GLU A 278 15.41 -11.47 18.30
N MET A 279 15.71 -11.47 19.60
CA MET A 279 16.68 -12.39 20.20
C MET A 279 15.95 -13.38 21.10
N THR A 280 16.44 -14.61 21.15
CA THR A 280 15.92 -15.68 22.01
C THR A 280 17.05 -16.17 22.92
N LEU A 281 16.78 -16.16 24.23
CA LEU A 281 17.71 -16.53 25.28
C LEU A 281 17.13 -17.66 26.12
N LYS A 282 17.99 -18.52 26.66
CA LYS A 282 17.60 -19.56 27.61
C LYS A 282 17.74 -19.04 29.04
N VAL A 283 16.72 -19.26 29.86
CA VAL A 283 16.80 -19.10 31.31
C VAL A 283 17.46 -20.35 31.89
N PRO A 284 18.57 -20.25 32.65
CA PRO A 284 19.23 -21.40 33.26
C PRO A 284 18.29 -22.26 34.12
N ASP A 285 18.55 -23.57 34.16
CA ASP A 285 17.76 -24.50 34.99
C ASP A 285 17.90 -24.18 36.50
N ASN A 286 19.00 -23.57 36.91
CA ASN A 286 19.27 -23.14 38.29
C ASN A 286 18.95 -21.65 38.56
N PHE A 287 18.27 -20.97 37.63
CA PHE A 287 17.97 -19.55 37.79
C PHE A 287 17.04 -19.32 38.99
N PRO A 288 17.32 -18.38 39.90
CA PRO A 288 16.50 -18.17 41.10
C PRO A 288 15.01 -17.93 40.78
N VAL A 289 14.13 -18.74 41.38
CA VAL A 289 12.66 -18.62 41.27
C VAL A 289 12.20 -17.38 42.03
N GLY A 290 11.26 -16.64 41.47
CA GLY A 290 10.70 -15.43 42.09
C GLY A 290 10.24 -14.41 41.07
N THR A 291 9.77 -13.26 41.57
CA THR A 291 9.38 -12.11 40.77
C THR A 291 10.38 -10.98 40.99
N TYR A 292 11.02 -10.56 39.90
CA TYR A 292 11.99 -9.47 39.84
C TYR A 292 11.37 -8.33 39.05
N ASP A 293 10.54 -7.51 39.68
CA ASP A 293 9.89 -6.38 39.01
C ASP A 293 10.85 -5.19 38.91
N TYR A 294 11.25 -4.81 37.70
CA TYR A 294 12.24 -3.76 37.40
C TYR A 294 13.56 -3.81 38.19
N THR A 295 13.92 -4.97 38.72
CA THR A 295 15.11 -5.20 39.58
C THR A 295 16.15 -6.10 38.93
N ALA A 296 15.80 -6.77 37.84
CA ALA A 296 16.72 -7.57 37.05
C ALA A 296 17.45 -6.67 36.04
N LEU A 297 18.76 -6.47 36.22
CA LEU A 297 19.60 -5.73 35.29
C LEU A 297 20.11 -6.67 34.20
N PHE A 298 19.54 -6.56 33.01
CA PHE A 298 19.99 -7.29 31.85
C PHE A 298 21.12 -6.52 31.16
N THR A 299 22.17 -7.21 30.77
CA THR A 299 23.30 -6.67 30.01
C THR A 299 23.50 -7.52 28.76
N PHE A 300 23.52 -6.86 27.60
CA PHE A 300 23.69 -7.45 26.29
C PHE A 300 24.96 -6.93 25.66
N GLU A 301 25.82 -7.83 25.18
CA GLU A 301 27.06 -7.49 24.49
C GLU A 301 26.90 -7.73 22.99
N PHE A 302 27.33 -6.75 22.19
CA PHE A 302 27.24 -6.79 20.75
C PHE A 302 28.63 -6.57 20.14
N GLU A 303 28.88 -7.18 18.98
CA GLU A 303 30.15 -7.08 18.28
C GLU A 303 30.39 -5.66 17.75
N ASN A 304 31.53 -5.05 18.10
CA ASN A 304 31.90 -3.69 17.67
C ASN A 304 30.92 -2.58 18.10
N TRP A 305 30.02 -2.88 19.04
CA TRP A 305 29.06 -1.94 19.62
C TRP A 305 29.24 -1.88 21.14
N LYS A 306 28.71 -0.83 21.77
CA LYS A 306 28.70 -0.75 23.23
C LYS A 306 27.71 -1.77 23.79
N SER A 307 27.99 -2.28 24.99
CA SER A 307 27.02 -3.09 25.71
C SER A 307 25.78 -2.28 26.08
N VAL A 308 24.61 -2.91 26.00
CA VAL A 308 23.33 -2.32 26.41
C VAL A 308 22.96 -2.91 27.75
N SER A 309 22.70 -2.06 28.75
CA SER A 309 22.19 -2.51 30.05
C SER A 309 20.85 -1.87 30.36
N LYS A 310 19.85 -2.67 30.70
CA LYS A 310 18.49 -2.21 31.02
C LYS A 310 17.91 -2.99 32.19
N LEU A 311 17.21 -2.28 33.08
CA LEU A 311 16.33 -2.92 34.05
C LEU A 311 15.11 -3.49 33.33
N GLY A 312 14.69 -4.68 33.73
CA GLY A 312 13.48 -5.32 33.23
C GLY A 312 12.77 -6.12 34.30
N SER A 313 11.52 -6.49 34.01
CA SER A 313 10.69 -7.31 34.90
C SER A 313 10.67 -8.77 34.44
N LEU A 314 10.99 -9.68 35.36
CA LEU A 314 11.04 -11.12 35.09
C LEU A 314 10.42 -11.90 36.25
N THR A 315 9.44 -12.75 35.95
CA THR A 315 8.92 -13.76 36.87
C THR A 315 9.39 -15.13 36.43
N VAL A 316 10.09 -15.84 37.33
CA VAL A 316 10.61 -17.18 37.08
C VAL A 316 9.91 -18.17 38.00
N ALA A 317 9.28 -19.17 37.40
CA ALA A 317 8.71 -20.32 38.11
C ALA A 317 9.67 -21.51 38.07
N ALA A 318 9.52 -22.42 39.05
CA ALA A 318 10.20 -23.71 39.00
C ALA A 318 9.78 -24.52 37.76
N LYS A 319 10.67 -25.41 37.32
CA LYS A 319 10.44 -26.31 36.18
C LYS A 319 9.18 -27.17 36.36
#